data_AF-A0A947G297-F1
#
_entry.id   AF-A0A947G297-F1
#
_cell.length_a   1.000
_cell.length_b   1.000
_cell.length_c   1.000
_cell.angle_alpha   90.00
_cell.angle_beta   90.00
_cell.angle_gamma   90.00
#
_symmetry.space_group_name_H-M   'P 1'
#
loop_
_entity.id
_entity.type
_entity.pdbx_description
1 polymer ?
#
loop_
_entity_poly.entity_id
_entity_poly.type
_entity_poly.pdbx_seq_one_letter_code
_entity_poly.pdbx_strand_id
1 'polypeptide(L)'
;MRLTLSCLVVMLAASPALAFEGVMEASLSSEQGVAARVRARYSKEGDVRMDIQSVDENGEPVRATTLMPSTGESYFSIDHGQRVIVEMPYSPLATTSKQVTGSGDNANLAIKKLGKATVSGVATRHVRVIDKDNRTVIDLWLTQKYPADLWTRAFRGRNLGLELSDDERSKAMKKYGVKPGFSMKMRVEQAGGVPVVFLVKKVQRLPMPPDVFALPEGYQRIEGPSAPQP
;
A
#
# COMPACT_ATOMS: atom_id res chain seq x y z
N MET A 1 -17.81 -45.33 -43.68
CA MET A 1 -17.03 -44.94 -42.48
C MET A 1 -16.87 -43.43 -42.48
N ARG A 2 -17.57 -42.70 -41.60
CA ARG A 2 -17.42 -41.24 -41.45
C ARG A 2 -16.63 -41.00 -40.16
N LEU A 3 -15.38 -40.53 -40.29
CA LEU A 3 -14.57 -40.08 -39.16
C LEU A 3 -15.10 -38.73 -38.68
N THR A 4 -15.72 -38.72 -37.50
CA THR A 4 -15.99 -37.49 -36.75
C THR A 4 -14.71 -37.07 -36.04
N LEU A 5 -14.15 -35.94 -36.48
CA LEU A 5 -13.01 -35.26 -35.87
C LEU A 5 -13.50 -34.50 -34.63
N SER A 6 -13.30 -35.07 -33.44
CA SER A 6 -13.62 -34.41 -32.18
C SER A 6 -12.57 -33.35 -31.86
N CYS A 7 -12.95 -32.09 -31.99
CA CYS A 7 -12.11 -30.93 -31.63
C CYS A 7 -12.08 -30.79 -30.10
N LEU A 8 -10.93 -31.13 -29.49
CA LEU A 8 -10.68 -30.97 -28.06
C LEU A 8 -10.39 -29.49 -27.76
N VAL A 9 -11.42 -28.76 -27.31
CA VAL A 9 -11.26 -27.39 -26.81
C VAL A 9 -10.59 -27.44 -25.44
N VAL A 10 -9.26 -27.23 -25.41
CA VAL A 10 -8.53 -26.95 -24.17
C VAL A 10 -8.95 -25.55 -23.72
N MET A 11 -9.91 -25.48 -22.79
CA MET A 11 -10.16 -24.23 -22.06
C MET A 11 -8.89 -23.91 -21.27
N LEU A 12 -8.11 -22.93 -21.74
CA LEU A 12 -7.17 -22.22 -20.88
C LEU A 12 -8.00 -21.58 -19.77
N ALA A 13 -8.04 -22.23 -18.61
CA ALA A 13 -8.40 -21.54 -17.38
C ALA A 13 -7.34 -20.44 -17.21
N ALA A 14 -7.69 -19.22 -17.62
CA ALA A 14 -6.99 -18.02 -17.20
C ALA A 14 -7.03 -18.05 -15.68
N SER A 15 -5.95 -18.55 -15.06
CA SER A 15 -5.84 -18.54 -13.62
C SER A 15 -5.96 -17.07 -13.23
N PRO A 16 -7.03 -16.64 -12.54
CA PRO A 16 -7.04 -15.30 -12.00
C PRO A 16 -5.74 -15.22 -11.19
N ALA A 17 -4.89 -14.24 -11.47
CA ALA A 17 -3.72 -13.98 -10.66
C ALA A 17 -4.21 -14.00 -9.20
N LEU A 18 -3.90 -15.08 -8.47
CA LEU A 18 -4.59 -15.40 -7.22
C LEU A 18 -4.48 -14.17 -6.33
N ALA A 19 -5.61 -13.49 -6.12
CA ALA A 19 -5.68 -12.29 -5.32
C ALA A 19 -5.05 -12.64 -3.97
N PHE A 20 -4.06 -11.84 -3.55
CA PHE A 20 -3.36 -12.14 -2.30
C PHE A 20 -4.33 -12.02 -1.14
N GLU A 21 -4.37 -13.11 -0.36
CA GLU A 21 -5.08 -13.23 0.90
C GLU A 21 -4.06 -13.52 2.01
N GLY A 22 -4.15 -12.78 3.10
CA GLY A 22 -3.28 -12.98 4.26
C GLY A 22 -2.92 -11.71 4.99
N VAL A 23 -1.75 -11.70 5.62
CA VAL A 23 -1.31 -10.67 6.58
C VAL A 23 0.05 -10.10 6.18
N MET A 24 0.18 -8.78 6.32
CA MET A 24 1.44 -8.05 6.29
C MET A 24 1.62 -7.30 7.61
N GLU A 25 2.81 -7.46 8.21
CA GLU A 25 3.23 -6.72 9.40
C GLU A 25 4.41 -5.82 9.04
N ALA A 26 4.33 -4.56 9.46
CA ALA A 26 5.35 -3.57 9.19
C ALA A 26 5.52 -2.60 10.36
N SER A 27 6.59 -1.82 10.31
CA SER A 27 6.83 -0.70 11.22
C SER A 27 7.10 0.57 10.43
N LEU A 28 6.60 1.69 10.95
CA LEU A 28 6.97 3.04 10.58
C LEU A 28 7.96 3.56 11.62
N SER A 29 9.05 4.16 11.19
CA SER A 29 10.08 4.68 12.08
C SER A 29 10.61 6.03 11.60
N SER A 30 10.93 6.89 12.56
CA SER A 30 11.68 8.14 12.38
C SER A 30 13.03 8.02 13.09
N GLU A 31 13.78 9.12 13.17
CA GLU A 31 15.02 9.18 13.96
C GLU A 31 14.79 8.91 15.46
N GLN A 32 13.58 9.16 15.98
CA GLN A 32 13.23 8.92 17.38
C GLN A 32 12.88 7.45 17.67
N GLY A 33 12.89 6.58 16.65
CA GLY A 33 12.57 5.16 16.78
C GLY A 33 11.27 4.77 16.07
N VAL A 34 10.62 3.71 16.57
CA VAL A 34 9.40 3.17 15.95
C VAL A 34 8.21 4.05 16.31
N ALA A 35 7.74 4.85 15.36
CA ALA A 35 6.58 5.72 15.50
C ALA A 35 5.26 4.95 15.43
N ALA A 36 5.18 3.90 14.61
CA ALA A 36 3.98 3.08 14.51
C ALA A 36 4.28 1.63 14.10
N ARG A 37 3.41 0.72 14.53
CA ARG A 37 3.32 -0.67 14.05
C ARG A 37 2.07 -0.81 13.20
N VAL A 38 2.20 -1.47 12.06
CA VAL A 38 1.13 -1.64 11.08
C VAL A 38 0.87 -3.12 10.88
N ARG A 39 -0.41 -3.52 10.92
CA ARG A 39 -0.86 -4.86 10.56
C ARG A 39 -1.98 -4.76 9.52
N ALA A 40 -1.65 -5.06 8.27
CA ALA A 40 -2.60 -5.12 7.18
C ALA A 40 -3.07 -6.57 6.95
N ARG A 41 -4.37 -6.76 6.77
CA ARG A 41 -5.03 -8.01 6.38
C ARG A 41 -5.74 -7.80 5.06
N TYR A 42 -5.66 -8.79 4.19
CA TYR A 42 -6.16 -8.72 2.82
C TYR A 42 -7.09 -9.90 2.57
N SER A 43 -8.33 -9.64 2.16
CA SER A 43 -9.25 -10.68 1.72
C SER A 43 -8.93 -11.09 0.28
N LYS A 44 -9.44 -12.26 -0.12
CA LYS A 44 -9.36 -12.75 -1.49
C LYS A 44 -10.23 -11.91 -2.44
N GLU A 45 -11.30 -11.35 -1.90
CA GLU A 45 -12.28 -10.48 -2.56
C GLU A 45 -11.75 -9.05 -2.75
N GLY A 46 -10.62 -8.73 -2.13
CA GLY A 46 -9.90 -7.47 -2.32
C GLY A 46 -9.99 -6.51 -1.14
N ASP A 47 -10.80 -6.80 -0.12
CA ASP A 47 -10.94 -5.99 1.09
C ASP A 47 -9.61 -5.87 1.81
N VAL A 48 -9.40 -4.73 2.47
CA VAL A 48 -8.21 -4.49 3.26
C VAL A 48 -8.59 -3.95 4.61
N ARG A 49 -8.00 -4.54 5.66
CA ARG A 49 -8.04 -3.99 7.02
C ARG A 49 -6.63 -3.66 7.46
N MET A 50 -6.38 -2.41 7.76
CA MET A 50 -5.12 -1.93 8.30
C MET A 50 -5.31 -1.47 9.73
N ASP A 51 -4.71 -2.17 10.69
CA ASP A 51 -4.59 -1.68 12.06
C ASP A 51 -3.25 -0.97 12.24
N ILE A 52 -3.28 0.21 12.83
CA ILE A 52 -2.11 1.01 13.21
C ILE A 52 -2.10 1.13 14.73
N GLN A 53 -0.96 0.82 15.32
CA GLN A 53 -0.68 1.07 16.73
C GLN A 53 0.45 2.08 16.82
N SER A 54 0.20 3.21 17.45
CA SER A 54 1.16 4.29 17.65
C SER A 54 1.09 4.79 19.10
N VAL A 55 1.86 5.82 19.38
CA VAL A 55 1.85 6.54 20.65
C VAL A 55 1.49 7.99 20.34
N ASP A 56 0.62 8.60 21.14
CA ASP A 56 0.32 10.04 21.00
C ASP A 56 1.40 10.94 21.63
N GLU A 57 1.16 12.25 21.61
CA GLU A 57 2.07 13.25 22.19
C GLU A 57 2.26 13.09 23.70
N ASN A 58 1.32 12.45 24.39
CA ASN A 58 1.37 12.21 25.84
C ASN A 58 2.03 10.87 26.20
N GLY A 59 2.43 10.07 25.21
CA GLY A 59 2.98 8.74 25.47
C GLY A 59 1.94 7.63 25.57
N GLU A 60 0.66 7.91 25.31
CA GLU A 60 -0.42 6.94 25.44
C GLU A 60 -0.60 6.11 24.15
N PRO A 61 -0.92 4.81 24.27
CA PRO A 61 -1.09 3.94 23.11
C PRO A 61 -2.37 4.28 22.35
N VAL A 62 -2.21 4.68 21.09
CA VAL A 62 -3.32 4.94 20.17
C VAL A 62 -3.49 3.77 19.22
N ARG A 63 -4.76 3.40 18.98
CA ARG A 63 -5.14 2.36 18.02
C ARG A 63 -6.13 2.93 17.02
N ALA A 64 -5.74 2.89 15.75
CA ALA A 64 -6.60 3.25 14.64
C ALA A 64 -6.75 2.05 13.69
N THR A 65 -7.94 1.88 13.13
CA THR A 65 -8.17 0.92 12.04
C THR A 65 -8.62 1.67 10.79
N THR A 66 -8.11 1.29 9.63
CA THR A 66 -8.70 1.67 8.34
C THR A 66 -9.23 0.41 7.66
N LEU A 67 -10.51 0.40 7.30
CA LEU A 67 -11.18 -0.65 6.53
C LEU A 67 -11.48 -0.12 5.13
N MET A 68 -11.02 -0.84 4.13
CA MET A 68 -11.19 -0.52 2.72
C MET A 68 -11.90 -1.71 2.05
N PRO A 69 -13.23 -1.71 2.01
CA PRO A 69 -13.99 -2.72 1.27
C PRO A 69 -13.63 -2.69 -0.21
N SER A 70 -13.62 -3.84 -0.87
CA SER A 70 -13.41 -3.93 -2.32
C SER A 70 -14.63 -3.51 -3.13
N THR A 71 -15.81 -3.52 -2.49
CA THR A 71 -17.10 -3.14 -3.07
C THR A 71 -17.71 -1.97 -2.29
N GLY A 72 -18.59 -1.20 -2.94
CA GLY A 72 -19.16 0.01 -2.37
C GLY A 72 -18.34 1.27 -2.65
N GLU A 73 -18.82 2.39 -2.14
CA GLU A 73 -18.31 3.72 -2.49
C GLU A 73 -17.50 4.39 -1.37
N SER A 74 -17.41 3.74 -0.21
CA SER A 74 -16.78 4.30 1.00
C SER A 74 -15.72 3.38 1.58
N TYR A 75 -14.81 3.98 2.35
CA TYR A 75 -13.91 3.32 3.28
C TYR A 75 -14.13 3.90 4.69
N PHE A 76 -13.63 3.21 5.70
CA PHE A 76 -13.90 3.55 7.09
C PHE A 76 -12.59 3.76 7.86
N SER A 77 -12.49 4.87 8.58
CA SER A 77 -11.46 5.06 9.61
C SER A 77 -12.11 4.90 10.97
N ILE A 78 -11.49 4.11 11.84
CA ILE A 78 -12.02 3.77 13.15
C ILE A 78 -11.02 4.25 14.19
N ASP A 79 -11.49 5.12 15.09
CA ASP A 79 -10.80 5.47 16.31
C ASP A 79 -11.33 4.57 17.44
N HIS A 80 -10.47 3.70 17.96
CA HIS A 80 -10.84 2.79 19.03
C HIS A 80 -10.85 3.43 20.42
N GLY A 81 -10.15 4.54 20.62
CA GLY A 81 -10.18 5.30 21.88
C GLY A 81 -11.50 6.05 22.03
N GLN A 82 -11.97 6.69 20.95
CA GLN A 82 -13.21 7.44 20.93
C GLN A 82 -14.45 6.59 20.60
N ARG A 83 -14.25 5.35 20.12
CA ARG A 83 -15.31 4.45 19.62
C ARG A 83 -16.12 5.09 18.49
N VAL A 84 -15.42 5.75 17.56
CA VAL A 84 -16.00 6.43 16.40
C VAL A 84 -15.57 5.75 15.11
N ILE A 85 -16.50 5.62 14.18
CA ILE A 85 -16.29 5.21 12.79
C ILE A 85 -16.56 6.43 11.92
N VAL A 86 -15.53 6.89 11.21
CA VAL A 86 -15.66 7.91 10.17
C VAL A 86 -15.76 7.21 8.82
N GLU A 87 -16.89 7.36 8.16
CA GLU A 87 -17.08 6.90 6.79
C GLU A 87 -16.62 7.98 5.81
N MET A 88 -15.74 7.62 4.89
CA MET A 88 -15.21 8.52 3.88
C MET A 88 -15.47 7.95 2.49
N PRO A 89 -15.97 8.75 1.54
CA PRO A 89 -16.12 8.29 0.17
C PRO A 89 -14.76 7.99 -0.46
N TYR A 90 -14.69 7.09 -1.43
CA TYR A 90 -13.49 6.84 -2.23
C TYR A 90 -13.21 7.95 -3.25
N SER A 91 -14.21 8.75 -3.62
CA SER A 91 -14.09 9.80 -4.64
C SER A 91 -13.05 10.89 -4.33
N PRO A 92 -12.84 11.34 -3.08
CA PRO A 92 -11.76 12.27 -2.75
C PRO A 92 -10.39 11.61 -2.85
N LEU A 93 -10.24 10.32 -2.51
CA LEU A 93 -8.97 9.60 -2.68
C LEU A 93 -8.54 9.50 -4.15
N ALA A 94 -9.51 9.28 -5.04
CA ALA A 94 -9.25 9.29 -6.49
C ALA A 94 -8.81 10.69 -6.96
N THR A 95 -9.39 11.75 -6.37
CA THR A 95 -9.02 13.14 -6.66
C THR A 95 -7.64 13.47 -6.12
N THR A 96 -7.31 13.12 -4.86
CA THR A 96 -5.98 13.33 -4.28
C THR A 96 -4.93 12.51 -5.02
N SER A 97 -5.20 11.26 -5.39
CA SER A 97 -4.30 10.45 -6.21
C SER A 97 -4.06 11.04 -7.61
N LYS A 98 -5.03 11.79 -8.15
CA LYS A 98 -4.88 12.56 -9.40
C LYS A 98 -4.21 13.91 -9.18
N GLN A 99 -4.35 14.54 -8.01
CA GLN A 99 -3.71 15.81 -7.66
C GLN A 99 -2.22 15.63 -7.31
N VAL A 100 -1.84 14.42 -6.92
CA VAL A 100 -0.45 13.97 -6.77
C VAL A 100 0.25 13.77 -8.12
N THR A 101 -0.35 14.24 -9.22
CA THR A 101 0.39 14.69 -10.40
C THR A 101 1.23 15.92 -10.05
N GLY A 102 2.14 15.80 -9.10
CA GLY A 102 3.33 16.63 -9.10
C GLY A 102 4.08 16.27 -10.37
N SER A 103 4.13 17.19 -11.33
CA SER A 103 4.91 17.18 -12.58
C SER A 103 4.37 16.45 -13.83
N GLY A 104 3.07 16.57 -14.14
CA GLY A 104 2.55 16.37 -15.51
C GLY A 104 2.85 14.99 -16.14
N ASP A 105 2.60 14.84 -17.44
CA ASP A 105 2.78 13.55 -18.15
C ASP A 105 4.24 13.03 -18.17
N ASN A 106 5.21 13.72 -17.54
CA ASN A 106 6.64 13.41 -17.55
C ASN A 106 7.33 13.75 -16.21
N ALA A 107 6.96 13.08 -15.11
CA ALA A 107 7.71 13.21 -13.85
C ALA A 107 9.23 13.04 -14.06
N ASN A 108 10.03 13.99 -13.60
CA ASN A 108 11.49 14.05 -13.87
C ASN A 108 12.26 13.12 -12.91
N LEU A 109 11.95 11.83 -13.01
CA LEU A 109 12.51 10.82 -12.12
C LEU A 109 13.80 10.25 -12.69
N ALA A 110 14.79 10.09 -11.82
CA ALA A 110 15.96 9.27 -12.07
C ALA A 110 15.95 8.03 -11.16
N ILE A 111 16.25 6.87 -11.74
CA ILE A 111 16.37 5.61 -10.99
C ILE A 111 17.84 5.17 -10.97
N LYS A 112 18.39 4.97 -9.77
CA LYS A 112 19.72 4.37 -9.58
C LYS A 112 19.59 2.96 -9.03
N LYS A 113 20.31 2.00 -9.61
CA LYS A 113 20.41 0.62 -9.10
C LYS A 113 21.55 0.59 -8.10
N LEU A 114 21.25 0.35 -6.82
CA LEU A 114 22.24 0.43 -5.74
C LEU A 114 22.81 -0.93 -5.33
N GLY A 115 22.06 -2.01 -5.55
CA GLY A 115 22.60 -3.35 -5.36
C GLY A 115 21.53 -4.39 -4.99
N LYS A 116 21.95 -5.38 -4.21
CA LYS A 116 21.10 -6.42 -3.63
C LYS A 116 21.26 -6.38 -2.11
N ALA A 117 20.20 -6.69 -1.40
CA ALA A 117 20.22 -6.82 0.05
C ALA A 117 19.17 -7.83 0.52
N THR A 118 19.28 -8.26 1.77
CA THR A 118 18.25 -9.07 2.42
C THR A 118 17.53 -8.20 3.44
N VAL A 119 16.21 -8.12 3.35
CA VAL A 119 15.34 -7.39 4.28
C VAL A 119 14.37 -8.37 4.90
N SER A 120 14.42 -8.51 6.22
CA SER A 120 13.54 -9.43 6.97
C SER A 120 13.56 -10.87 6.40
N GLY A 121 14.76 -11.35 6.04
CA GLY A 121 14.94 -12.67 5.43
C GLY A 121 14.53 -12.80 3.95
N VAL A 122 14.10 -11.71 3.31
CA VAL A 122 13.69 -11.69 1.90
C VAL A 122 14.77 -11.05 1.03
N ALA A 123 15.18 -11.72 -0.03
CA ALA A 123 16.09 -11.16 -1.02
C ALA A 123 15.43 -10.01 -1.78
N THR A 124 16.15 -8.90 -1.91
CA THR A 124 15.68 -7.65 -2.51
C THR A 124 16.71 -7.02 -3.44
N ARG A 125 16.21 -6.22 -4.39
CA ARG A 125 16.99 -5.28 -5.20
C ARG A 125 16.86 -3.89 -4.56
N HIS A 126 17.98 -3.29 -4.19
CA HIS A 126 18.00 -1.92 -3.70
C HIS A 126 18.08 -0.96 -4.88
N VAL A 127 17.11 -0.05 -4.96
CA VAL A 127 17.06 1.03 -5.94
C VAL A 127 16.78 2.35 -5.24
N ARG A 128 17.25 3.43 -5.85
CA ARG A 128 16.95 4.79 -5.42
C ARG A 128 16.16 5.50 -6.50
N VAL A 129 15.03 6.06 -6.11
CA VAL A 129 14.23 6.99 -6.90
C VAL A 129 14.65 8.39 -6.47
N ILE A 130 14.97 9.23 -7.43
CA ILE A 130 15.28 10.65 -7.22
C ILE A 130 14.24 11.41 -8.03
N ASP A 131 13.37 12.10 -7.31
CA ASP A 131 12.48 13.08 -7.89
C ASP A 131 13.23 14.40 -7.97
N LYS A 132 13.49 14.86 -9.19
CA LYS A 132 14.27 16.09 -9.40
C LYS A 132 13.42 17.34 -9.25
N ASP A 133 12.10 17.23 -9.30
CA ASP A 133 11.19 18.36 -9.31
C ASP A 133 10.98 18.86 -7.87
N ASN A 134 10.78 17.95 -6.91
CA ASN A 134 10.66 18.27 -5.48
C ASN A 134 11.92 17.94 -4.65
N ARG A 135 13.01 17.47 -5.29
CA ARG A 135 14.28 17.06 -4.64
C ARG A 135 14.12 15.93 -3.61
N THR A 136 13.06 15.13 -3.71
CA THR A 136 12.83 13.98 -2.84
C THR A 136 13.69 12.78 -3.25
N VAL A 137 14.26 12.11 -2.26
CA VAL A 137 15.02 10.87 -2.46
C VAL A 137 14.32 9.72 -1.75
N ILE A 138 14.02 8.66 -2.49
CA ILE A 138 13.37 7.46 -1.97
C ILE A 138 14.24 6.25 -2.25
N ASP A 139 14.68 5.58 -1.20
CA ASP A 139 15.31 4.26 -1.30
C ASP A 139 14.26 3.16 -1.16
N LEU A 140 14.26 2.21 -2.09
CA LEU A 140 13.34 1.08 -2.16
C LEU A 140 14.09 -0.25 -2.21
N TRP A 141 13.64 -1.21 -1.41
CA TRP A 141 14.15 -2.59 -1.41
C TRP A 141 13.09 -3.53 -1.99
N LEU A 142 13.18 -3.75 -3.29
CA LEU A 142 12.14 -4.40 -4.09
C LEU A 142 12.31 -5.92 -4.14
N THR A 143 11.21 -6.66 -4.03
CA THR A 143 11.14 -8.11 -4.23
C THR A 143 10.02 -8.49 -5.21
N GLN A 144 10.16 -9.65 -5.83
CA GLN A 144 9.14 -10.25 -6.70
C GLN A 144 8.35 -11.36 -5.99
N LYS A 145 8.69 -11.66 -4.73
CA LYS A 145 8.07 -12.74 -3.95
C LYS A 145 6.59 -12.48 -3.63
N TYR A 146 6.20 -11.21 -3.54
CA TYR A 146 4.86 -10.78 -3.18
C TYR A 146 4.30 -9.82 -4.24
N PRO A 147 2.96 -9.66 -4.34
CA PRO A 147 2.35 -8.71 -5.25
C PRO A 147 2.84 -7.28 -5.01
N ALA A 148 3.11 -6.56 -6.10
CA ALA A 148 3.71 -5.23 -6.03
C ALA A 148 2.78 -4.17 -5.42
N ASP A 149 1.47 -4.42 -5.45
CA ASP A 149 0.37 -3.52 -5.09
C ASP A 149 -0.08 -3.65 -3.62
N LEU A 150 0.52 -4.54 -2.81
CA LEU A 150 0.06 -4.73 -1.42
C LEU A 150 0.07 -3.44 -0.59
N TRP A 151 1.07 -2.58 -0.78
CA TRP A 151 1.12 -1.28 -0.10
C TRP A 151 0.03 -0.35 -0.60
N THR A 152 -0.17 -0.23 -1.92
CA THR A 152 -1.18 0.68 -2.45
C THR A 152 -2.61 0.22 -2.25
N ARG A 153 -2.81 -1.09 -2.10
CA ARG A 153 -4.07 -1.64 -1.57
C ARG A 153 -4.32 -1.26 -0.10
N ALA A 154 -3.29 -1.24 0.75
CA ALA A 154 -3.44 -0.90 2.17
C ALA A 154 -3.52 0.59 2.46
N PHE A 155 -2.95 1.41 1.59
CA PHE A 155 -2.88 2.87 1.76
C PHE A 155 -3.63 3.60 0.65
N ARG A 156 -4.64 2.99 -0.01
CA ARG A 156 -5.36 3.59 -1.16
C ARG A 156 -5.57 5.10 -0.96
N GLY A 157 -4.92 5.92 -1.80
CA GLY A 157 -5.01 7.39 -1.79
C GLY A 157 -4.32 8.13 -0.64
N ARG A 158 -3.61 7.45 0.25
CA ARG A 158 -2.70 8.05 1.23
C ARG A 158 -1.28 7.99 0.69
N ASN A 159 -0.74 9.16 0.35
CA ASN A 159 0.67 9.29 -0.01
C ASN A 159 1.51 8.93 1.21
N LEU A 160 2.30 7.86 1.12
CA LEU A 160 3.26 7.47 2.16
C LEU A 160 4.50 8.38 2.18
N GLY A 161 4.30 9.70 2.04
CA GLY A 161 5.35 10.66 1.67
C GLY A 161 5.83 10.51 0.21
N LEU A 162 5.16 9.65 -0.56
CA LEU A 162 5.36 9.49 -1.99
C LEU A 162 4.34 10.36 -2.70
N GLU A 163 4.71 11.60 -3.04
CA GLU A 163 3.96 12.42 -3.98
C GLU A 163 4.13 11.88 -5.41
N LEU A 164 3.92 10.57 -5.60
CA LEU A 164 4.25 9.87 -6.83
C LEU A 164 3.30 8.70 -7.03
N SER A 165 2.58 8.71 -8.15
CA SER A 165 1.67 7.62 -8.47
C SER A 165 2.45 6.32 -8.72
N ASP A 166 1.79 5.19 -8.45
CA ASP A 166 2.34 3.87 -8.73
C ASP A 166 2.68 3.67 -10.21
N ASP A 167 1.90 4.29 -11.10
CA ASP A 167 2.06 4.22 -12.54
C ASP A 167 3.31 4.97 -13.00
N GLU A 168 3.52 6.20 -12.55
CA GLU A 168 4.72 7.00 -12.85
C GLU A 168 5.97 6.29 -12.34
N ARG A 169 5.94 5.82 -11.10
CA ARG A 169 7.04 5.05 -10.51
C ARG A 169 7.34 3.80 -11.33
N SER A 170 6.30 3.07 -11.74
CA SER A 170 6.44 1.85 -12.54
C SER A 170 6.99 2.13 -13.94
N LYS A 171 6.53 3.20 -14.61
CA LYS A 171 7.04 3.65 -15.92
C LYS A 171 8.52 4.03 -15.82
N ALA A 172 8.90 4.83 -14.82
CA ALA A 172 10.28 5.22 -14.60
C ALA A 172 11.18 4.03 -14.30
N MET A 173 10.77 3.12 -13.40
CA MET A 173 11.53 1.89 -13.14
C MET A 173 11.79 1.09 -14.42
N LYS A 174 10.75 0.89 -15.25
CA LYS A 174 10.88 0.18 -16.53
C LYS A 174 11.83 0.90 -17.50
N LYS A 175 11.74 2.23 -17.63
CA LYS A 175 12.65 3.07 -18.44
C LYS A 175 14.13 2.84 -18.08
N TYR A 176 14.42 2.64 -16.80
CA TYR A 176 15.79 2.38 -16.31
C TYR A 176 16.13 0.89 -16.19
N GLY A 177 15.31 -0.01 -16.73
CA GLY A 177 15.53 -1.46 -16.69
C GLY A 177 15.48 -2.05 -15.28
N VAL A 178 14.57 -1.54 -14.46
CA VAL A 178 14.23 -2.07 -13.13
C VAL A 178 12.80 -2.62 -13.21
N LYS A 179 12.62 -3.88 -12.77
CA LYS A 179 11.29 -4.47 -12.69
C LYS A 179 10.58 -3.92 -11.44
N PRO A 180 9.38 -3.33 -11.55
CA PRO A 180 8.56 -2.96 -10.39
C PRO A 180 8.30 -4.19 -9.52
N GLY A 181 8.23 -4.01 -8.21
CA GLY A 181 8.03 -5.08 -7.26
C GLY A 181 7.55 -4.57 -5.92
N PHE A 182 7.23 -5.48 -5.02
CA PHE A 182 6.84 -5.16 -3.66
C PHE A 182 8.03 -4.60 -2.88
N SER A 183 7.85 -3.48 -2.18
CA SER A 183 8.91 -2.88 -1.37
C SER A 183 8.91 -3.44 0.06
N MET A 184 9.92 -4.22 0.42
CA MET A 184 10.11 -4.73 1.79
C MET A 184 10.60 -3.64 2.75
N LYS A 185 11.27 -2.61 2.23
CA LYS A 185 11.72 -1.44 2.98
C LYS A 185 11.64 -0.23 2.09
N MET A 186 11.16 0.88 2.63
CA MET A 186 11.16 2.19 1.98
C MET A 186 11.75 3.19 2.95
N ARG A 187 12.66 4.03 2.46
CA ARG A 187 13.19 5.17 3.20
C ARG A 187 12.96 6.41 2.35
N VAL A 188 12.21 7.35 2.89
CA VAL A 188 11.88 8.61 2.23
C VAL A 188 12.65 9.72 2.92
N GLU A 189 13.44 10.46 2.14
CA GLU A 189 14.10 11.69 2.55
C GLU A 189 13.51 12.84 1.74
N GLN A 190 12.87 13.78 2.44
CA GLN A 190 12.37 15.02 1.87
C GLN A 190 13.24 16.18 2.36
N ALA A 191 13.37 17.23 1.54
CA ALA A 191 14.19 18.39 1.89
C ALA A 191 13.65 19.05 3.18
N GLY A 192 14.48 19.12 4.23
CA GLY A 192 14.11 19.71 5.51
C GLY A 192 13.23 18.83 6.42
N GLY A 193 12.86 17.62 5.98
CA GLY A 193 12.05 16.67 6.74
C GLY A 193 12.88 15.60 7.44
N VAL A 194 12.35 15.05 8.54
CA VAL A 194 12.93 13.88 9.22
C VAL A 194 12.74 12.65 8.31
N PRO A 195 13.80 11.86 8.04
CA PRO A 195 13.67 10.66 7.23
C PRO A 195 12.66 9.67 7.81
N VAL A 196 11.75 9.19 6.96
CA VAL A 196 10.73 8.22 7.34
C VAL A 196 11.10 6.85 6.77
N VAL A 197 11.07 5.82 7.61
CA VAL A 197 11.39 4.45 7.22
C VAL A 197 10.19 3.54 7.44
N PHE A 198 9.69 2.95 6.36
CA PHE A 198 8.77 1.82 6.39
C PHE A 198 9.57 0.53 6.26
N LEU A 199 9.32 -0.43 7.15
CA LEU A 199 9.98 -1.74 7.14
C LEU A 199 8.97 -2.86 7.34
N VAL A 200 8.81 -3.69 6.31
CA VAL A 200 8.04 -4.92 6.36
C VAL A 200 8.79 -5.94 7.20
N LYS A 201 8.16 -6.43 8.26
CA LYS A 201 8.69 -7.46 9.14
C LYS A 201 8.29 -8.84 8.66
N LYS A 202 7.05 -9.00 8.21
CA LYS A 202 6.49 -10.29 7.83
C LYS A 202 5.41 -10.13 6.77
N VAL A 203 5.36 -11.08 5.83
CA VAL A 203 4.24 -11.27 4.91
C VAL A 203 3.90 -12.74 4.92
N GLN A 204 2.65 -13.08 5.17
CA GLN A 204 2.18 -14.45 5.27
C GLN A 204 0.88 -14.60 4.48
N ARG A 205 0.80 -15.65 3.64
CA ARG A 205 -0.47 -16.08 3.05
C ARG A 205 -1.20 -16.95 4.07
N LEU A 206 -2.44 -16.62 4.35
CA LEU A 206 -3.34 -17.43 5.15
C LEU A 206 -4.79 -17.03 4.86
N PRO A 207 -5.76 -17.97 4.97
CA PRO A 207 -7.17 -17.64 4.83
C PRO A 207 -7.59 -16.57 5.83
N MET A 208 -8.37 -15.59 5.38
CA MET A 208 -8.92 -14.50 6.17
C MET A 208 -10.42 -14.70 6.36
N PRO A 209 -10.87 -14.95 7.59
CA PRO A 209 -12.29 -14.96 7.91
C PRO A 209 -12.98 -13.62 7.56
N PRO A 210 -14.19 -13.60 6.96
CA PRO A 210 -14.85 -12.36 6.56
C PRO A 210 -15.13 -11.38 7.70
N ASP A 211 -15.36 -11.89 8.91
CA ASP A 211 -15.61 -11.10 10.14
C ASP A 211 -14.41 -10.20 10.52
N VAL A 212 -13.20 -10.52 10.05
CA VAL A 212 -12.03 -9.64 10.19
C VAL A 212 -12.28 -8.26 9.59
N PHE A 213 -13.07 -8.18 8.52
CA PHE A 213 -13.36 -6.96 7.77
C PHE A 213 -14.68 -6.31 8.19
N ALA A 214 -15.40 -6.88 9.16
CA ALA A 214 -16.62 -6.29 9.70
C ALA A 214 -16.32 -5.01 10.50
N LEU A 215 -17.27 -4.07 10.47
CA LEU A 215 -17.25 -2.90 11.34
C LEU A 215 -17.56 -3.32 12.78
N PRO A 216 -16.91 -2.72 13.79
CA PRO A 216 -17.18 -3.04 15.18
C PRO A 216 -18.56 -2.55 15.61
N GLU A 217 -19.25 -3.36 16.42
CA GLU A 217 -20.56 -3.01 16.98
C GLU A 217 -20.45 -1.98 18.11
N GLY A 218 -21.49 -1.15 18.26
CA GLY A 218 -21.58 -0.17 19.35
C GLY A 218 -20.59 1.00 19.23
N TYR A 219 -20.15 1.31 18.01
CA TYR A 219 -19.38 2.51 17.69
C TYR A 219 -20.31 3.56 17.08
N GLN A 220 -20.04 4.83 17.35
CA GLN A 220 -20.76 5.92 16.71
C GLN A 220 -20.26 6.09 15.28
N ARG A 221 -21.17 6.04 14.29
CA ARG A 221 -20.83 6.31 12.89
C ARG A 221 -21.09 7.78 12.58
N ILE A 222 -20.11 8.42 11.94
CA ILE A 222 -20.21 9.78 11.43
C ILE A 222 -19.74 9.81 9.98
N GLU A 223 -20.31 10.71 9.18
CA GLU A 223 -19.84 10.98 7.83
C GLU A 223 -18.61 11.89 7.88
N GLY A 224 -17.56 11.49 7.16
CA GLY A 224 -16.39 12.31 6.92
C GLY A 224 -16.65 13.39 5.88
N PRO A 225 -15.75 14.37 5.74
CA PRO A 225 -15.92 15.44 4.76
C PRO A 225 -16.02 14.88 3.33
N SER A 226 -17.02 15.34 2.59
CA SER A 226 -17.28 14.92 1.21
C SER A 226 -16.31 15.57 0.20
N ALA A 227 -15.58 16.61 0.64
CA ALA A 227 -14.60 17.34 -0.16
C ALA A 227 -13.16 17.03 0.31
N PRO A 228 -12.18 16.98 -0.60
CA PRO A 228 -10.76 16.95 -0.22
C PRO A 228 -10.46 18.17 0.66
N GLN A 229 -9.94 17.98 1.86
CA GLN A 229 -9.36 19.10 2.61
C GLN A 229 -7.99 19.43 1.99
N PRO A 230 -7.68 20.72 1.78
CA PRO A 230 -6.45 21.18 1.15
C PRO A 230 -5.19 20.85 1.96
#